data_AF-A0A532CMY9-F1
#
_entry.id   AF-A0A532CMY9-F1
#
_cell.length_a   1.000
_cell.length_b   1.000
_cell.length_c   1.000
_cell.angle_alpha   90.00
_cell.angle_beta   90.00
_cell.angle_gamma   90.00
#
_symmetry.space_group_name_H-M   'P 1'
#
loop_
_entity.id
_entity.type
_entity.pdbx_description
1 polymer ?
#
loop_
_entity_poly.entity_id
_entity_poly.type
_entity_poly.pdbx_seq_one_letter_code
_entity_poly.pdbx_strand_id
1 'polypeptide(L)'
;MSRMKAVVMAVAICGLIAGGASSAVFAGENAHVTETIKHAKEGIAHEKEAITHLEEAIKGSTDAHAKEALEHAKESLKHAEESLAHAEQAAQKPKGKKK
;
A
#
# COMPACT_ATOMS: atom_id res chain seq x y z
N MET A 1 -23.75 17.86 -44.25
CA MET A 1 -22.41 17.39 -43.82
C MET A 1 -21.91 16.36 -44.83
N SER A 2 -20.71 16.50 -45.39
CA SER A 2 -20.22 15.59 -46.44
C SER A 2 -19.93 14.20 -45.88
N ARG A 3 -20.11 13.17 -46.72
CA ARG A 3 -19.92 11.76 -46.35
C ARG A 3 -18.54 11.49 -45.73
N MET A 4 -17.49 12.20 -46.18
CA MET A 4 -16.16 12.16 -45.56
C MET A 4 -16.14 12.59 -44.09
N LYS A 5 -16.87 13.65 -43.73
CA LYS A 5 -16.91 14.14 -42.33
C LYS A 5 -17.61 13.13 -41.40
N ALA A 6 -18.60 12.41 -41.91
CA ALA A 6 -19.28 11.35 -41.17
C ALA A 6 -18.38 10.12 -40.95
N VAL A 7 -17.59 9.71 -41.97
CA VAL A 7 -16.65 8.59 -41.84
C VAL A 7 -15.51 8.92 -40.89
N VAL A 8 -14.93 10.12 -40.97
CA VAL A 8 -13.85 10.55 -40.06
C VAL A 8 -14.33 10.61 -38.61
N MET A 9 -15.56 11.10 -38.38
CA MET A 9 -16.15 11.10 -37.04
C MET A 9 -16.42 9.68 -36.52
N ALA A 10 -16.90 8.76 -37.37
CA ALA A 10 -17.13 7.38 -36.96
C ALA A 10 -15.83 6.66 -36.55
N VAL A 11 -14.73 6.86 -37.31
CA VAL A 11 -13.43 6.26 -37.01
C VAL A 11 -12.80 6.85 -35.75
N ALA A 12 -12.91 8.16 -35.54
CA ALA A 12 -12.42 8.81 -34.33
C ALA A 12 -13.15 8.34 -33.06
N ILE A 13 -14.47 8.13 -33.15
CA ILE A 13 -15.30 7.63 -32.04
C ILE A 13 -14.95 6.16 -31.73
N CYS A 14 -14.75 5.31 -32.74
CA CYS A 14 -14.34 3.91 -32.53
C CYS A 14 -12.92 3.79 -31.95
N GLY A 15 -11.97 4.65 -32.36
CA GLY A 15 -10.61 4.66 -31.83
C GLY A 15 -10.55 5.04 -30.34
N LEU A 16 -11.42 5.95 -29.89
CA LEU A 16 -11.56 6.33 -28.48
C LEU A 16 -12.18 5.22 -27.62
N ILE A 17 -13.11 4.44 -28.17
CA ILE A 17 -13.75 3.31 -27.45
C ILE A 17 -12.80 2.12 -27.33
N ALA A 18 -11.94 1.88 -28.33
CA ALA A 18 -10.98 0.77 -28.30
C ALA A 18 -9.70 1.10 -27.50
N GLY A 19 -9.27 2.37 -27.44
CA GLY A 19 -8.05 2.78 -26.75
C GLY A 19 -8.25 3.28 -25.31
N GLY A 20 -9.46 3.68 -24.93
CA GLY A 20 -9.74 4.31 -23.62
C GLY A 20 -9.96 3.32 -22.47
N ALA A 21 -10.18 2.04 -22.74
CA ALA A 21 -10.49 1.03 -21.71
C ALA A 21 -9.25 0.28 -21.17
N SER A 22 -8.09 0.46 -21.79
CA SER A 22 -6.91 -0.39 -21.53
C SER A 22 -6.16 -0.05 -20.24
N SER A 23 -6.34 1.14 -19.67
CA SER A 23 -5.63 1.56 -18.46
C SER A 23 -6.35 1.22 -17.16
N ALA A 24 -7.66 0.95 -17.19
CA ALA A 24 -8.45 0.60 -16.00
C ALA A 24 -8.46 -0.90 -15.67
N VAL A 25 -7.83 -1.74 -16.50
CA VAL A 25 -7.80 -3.21 -16.35
C VAL A 25 -6.65 -3.70 -15.46
N PHE A 26 -5.73 -2.82 -15.02
CA PHE A 26 -4.45 -3.24 -14.43
C PHE A 26 -4.40 -3.51 -12.92
N ALA A 27 -5.49 -3.42 -12.16
CA ALA A 27 -5.48 -3.88 -10.78
C ALA A 27 -6.84 -4.48 -10.42
N GLY A 28 -6.87 -5.79 -10.16
CA GLY A 28 -8.01 -6.41 -9.51
C GLY A 28 -8.36 -5.63 -8.23
N GLU A 29 -9.64 -5.59 -7.86
CA GLU A 29 -10.27 -4.66 -6.91
C GLU A 29 -9.58 -4.50 -5.54
N ASN A 30 -8.60 -5.34 -5.19
CA ASN A 30 -7.80 -5.26 -3.97
C ASN A 30 -6.28 -5.51 -4.17
N ALA A 31 -5.74 -5.51 -5.39
CA ALA A 31 -4.34 -5.86 -5.66
C ALA A 31 -3.36 -4.96 -4.89
N HIS A 32 -3.62 -3.65 -4.84
CA HIS A 32 -2.79 -2.71 -4.09
C HIS A 32 -2.89 -2.89 -2.57
N VAL A 33 -4.05 -3.28 -2.04
CA VAL A 33 -4.24 -3.54 -0.60
C VAL A 33 -3.44 -4.76 -0.18
N THR A 34 -3.49 -5.84 -0.96
CA THR A 34 -2.70 -7.05 -0.71
C THR A 34 -1.19 -6.76 -0.72
N GLU A 35 -0.70 -6.00 -1.71
CA GLU A 35 0.72 -5.65 -1.77
C GLU A 35 1.13 -4.72 -0.61
N THR A 36 0.24 -3.82 -0.19
CA THR A 36 0.47 -2.94 0.97
C THR A 36 0.61 -3.75 2.26
N ILE A 37 -0.27 -4.73 2.47
CA ILE A 37 -0.20 -5.67 3.61
C ILE A 37 1.10 -6.47 3.59
N LYS A 38 1.52 -6.94 2.41
CA LYS A 38 2.79 -7.66 2.25
C LYS A 38 3.99 -6.79 2.63
N HIS A 39 4.10 -5.59 2.07
CA HIS A 39 5.19 -4.67 2.40
C HIS A 39 5.16 -4.24 3.87
N ALA A 40 3.98 -4.07 4.47
CA ALA A 40 3.87 -3.78 5.91
C ALA A 40 4.44 -4.92 6.77
N LYS A 41 4.19 -6.18 6.40
CA LYS A 41 4.78 -7.35 7.08
C LYS A 41 6.30 -7.41 6.93
N GLU A 42 6.83 -7.11 5.74
CA GLU A 42 8.27 -7.01 5.50
C GLU A 42 8.90 -5.87 6.32
N GLY A 43 8.26 -4.70 6.37
CA GLY A 43 8.70 -3.57 7.18
C GLY A 43 8.75 -3.89 8.67
N ILE A 44 7.72 -4.55 9.21
CA ILE A 44 7.68 -5.02 10.60
C ILE A 44 8.81 -6.01 10.89
N ALA A 45 9.13 -6.91 9.96
CA ALA A 45 10.24 -7.85 10.13
C ALA A 45 11.58 -7.12 10.22
N HIS A 46 11.84 -6.17 9.30
CA HIS A 46 13.04 -5.35 9.34
C HIS A 46 13.14 -4.48 10.60
N GLU A 47 12.02 -3.95 11.10
CA GLU A 47 12.02 -3.15 12.33
C GLU A 47 12.36 -4.02 13.56
N LYS A 48 11.88 -5.27 13.62
CA LYS A 48 12.27 -6.23 14.68
C LYS A 48 13.76 -6.56 14.63
N GLU A 49 14.33 -6.72 13.45
CA GLU A 49 15.79 -6.91 13.27
C GLU A 49 16.57 -5.65 13.70
N ALA A 50 16.11 -4.46 13.31
CA ALA A 50 16.72 -3.20 13.71
C ALA A 50 16.70 -2.98 15.22
N ILE A 51 15.58 -3.31 15.89
CA ILE A 51 15.47 -3.30 17.35
C ILE A 51 16.48 -4.25 17.99
N THR A 52 16.62 -5.47 17.44
CA THR A 52 17.60 -6.45 17.94
C THR A 52 19.03 -5.90 17.87
N HIS A 53 19.41 -5.33 16.73
CA HIS A 53 20.73 -4.71 16.58
C HIS A 53 20.92 -3.50 17.48
N LEU A 54 19.88 -2.70 17.71
CA LEU A 54 19.94 -1.58 18.62
C LEU A 54 20.14 -2.06 20.07
N GLU A 55 19.41 -3.09 20.50
CA GLU A 55 19.58 -3.72 21.83
C GLU A 55 21.00 -4.23 22.04
N GLU A 56 21.58 -4.87 21.03
CA GLU A 56 22.98 -5.31 21.05
C GLU A 56 23.96 -4.12 21.11
N ALA A 57 23.75 -3.10 20.29
CA ALA A 57 24.62 -1.93 20.22
C ALA A 57 24.62 -1.11 21.52
N ILE A 58 23.49 -1.07 22.23
CA ILE A 58 23.37 -0.32 23.49
C ILE A 58 23.64 -1.18 24.72
N LYS A 59 23.98 -2.45 24.56
CA LYS A 59 24.20 -3.37 25.68
C LYS A 59 25.34 -2.86 26.57
N GLY A 60 25.01 -2.62 27.85
CA GLY A 60 25.96 -2.04 28.81
C GLY A 60 26.18 -0.54 28.70
N SER A 61 25.46 0.14 27.79
CA SER A 61 25.48 1.60 27.69
C SER A 61 24.70 2.25 28.83
N THR A 62 25.23 3.38 29.29
CA THR A 62 24.55 4.29 30.24
C THR A 62 23.93 5.50 29.54
N ASP A 63 24.08 5.61 28.23
CA ASP A 63 23.51 6.69 27.43
C ASP A 63 21.98 6.64 27.48
N ALA A 64 21.37 7.72 27.97
CA ALA A 64 19.94 7.83 28.12
C ALA A 64 19.22 7.96 26.76
N HIS A 65 19.81 8.68 25.80
CA HIS A 65 19.22 8.84 24.47
C HIS A 65 19.25 7.54 23.68
N ALA A 66 20.28 6.71 23.87
CA ALA A 66 20.35 5.40 23.23
C ALA A 66 19.22 4.45 23.72
N LYS A 67 18.89 4.52 25.02
CA LYS A 67 17.75 3.78 25.59
C LYS A 67 16.41 4.36 25.13
N GLU A 68 16.30 5.68 25.06
CA GLU A 68 15.10 6.35 24.55
C GLU A 68 14.85 6.00 23.08
N ALA A 69 15.90 5.96 22.25
CA ALA A 69 15.80 5.52 20.86
C ALA A 69 15.27 4.08 20.73
N LEU A 70 15.65 3.18 21.65
CA LEU A 70 15.13 1.82 21.70
C LEU A 70 13.63 1.79 22.06
N GLU A 71 13.19 2.61 23.01
CA GLU A 71 11.78 2.75 23.35
C GLU A 71 10.96 3.29 22.16
N HIS A 72 11.44 4.35 21.50
CA HIS A 72 10.79 4.91 20.29
C HIS A 72 10.71 3.89 19.15
N ALA A 73 11.72 3.04 18.97
CA ALA A 73 11.68 1.96 17.99
C ALA A 73 10.62 0.90 18.35
N LYS A 74 10.49 0.55 19.63
CA LYS A 74 9.44 -0.38 20.10
C LYS A 74 8.03 0.20 19.95
N GLU A 75 7.86 1.50 20.19
CA GLU A 75 6.59 2.20 19.96
C GLU A 75 6.24 2.28 18.47
N SER A 76 7.24 2.55 17.62
CA SER A 76 7.08 2.57 16.17
C SER A 76 6.63 1.20 15.64
N LEU A 77 7.26 0.12 16.12
CA LEU A 77 6.85 -1.25 15.80
C LEU A 77 5.40 -1.53 16.19
N LYS A 78 4.98 -1.11 17.39
CA LYS A 78 3.59 -1.28 17.84
C LYS A 78 2.62 -0.57 16.90
N HIS A 79 2.91 0.66 16.50
CA HIS A 79 2.08 1.40 15.56
C HIS A 79 2.05 0.78 14.15
N ALA A 80 3.15 0.19 13.70
CA ALA A 80 3.20 -0.57 12.46
C ALA A 80 2.30 -1.82 12.53
N GLU A 81 2.32 -2.55 13.65
CA GLU A 81 1.45 -3.71 13.88
C GLU A 81 -0.05 -3.32 13.95
N GLU A 82 -0.39 -2.22 14.62
CA GLU A 82 -1.75 -1.66 14.63
C GLU A 82 -2.23 -1.24 13.23
N SER A 83 -1.35 -0.59 12.46
CA SER A 83 -1.63 -0.18 11.08
C SER A 83 -1.86 -1.38 10.17
N LEU A 84 -1.06 -2.44 10.32
CA LEU A 84 -1.25 -3.71 9.62
C LEU A 84 -2.60 -4.34 9.95
N ALA A 85 -2.99 -4.39 11.23
CA ALA A 85 -4.29 -4.93 11.64
C ALA A 85 -5.46 -4.16 10.99
N HIS A 86 -5.36 -2.83 10.91
CA HIS A 86 -6.36 -2.02 10.21
C HIS A 86 -6.40 -2.30 8.69
N ALA A 87 -5.25 -2.46 8.05
CA ALA A 87 -5.17 -2.82 6.63
C ALA A 87 -5.82 -4.19 6.37
N GLU A 88 -5.55 -5.18 7.21
CA GLU A 88 -6.16 -6.52 7.12
C GLU A 88 -7.68 -6.48 7.36
N GLN A 89 -8.17 -5.66 8.29
CA GLN A 89 -9.61 -5.44 8.47
C GLN A 89 -10.27 -4.75 7.27
N ALA A 90 -9.59 -3.79 6.66
CA ALA A 90 -10.08 -3.09 5.47
C ALA A 90 -10.18 -4.03 4.27
N ALA A 91 -9.21 -4.96 4.13
CA ALA A 91 -9.23 -6.00 3.10
C ALA A 91 -10.39 -7.00 3.27
N GLN A 92 -10.89 -7.22 4.50
CA GLN A 92 -11.95 -8.17 4.80
C GLN A 92 -13.38 -7.60 4.65
N LYS A 93 -13.58 -6.29 4.58
CA LYS A 93 -14.93 -5.71 4.45
C LYS A 93 -15.40 -5.76 2.98
N PRO A 94 -16.40 -6.58 2.60
CA PRO A 94 -16.99 -6.48 1.29
C PRO A 94 -17.74 -5.15 1.17
N LYS A 95 -17.45 -4.36 0.12
CA LYS A 95 -18.26 -3.20 -0.23
C LYS A 95 -19.64 -3.69 -0.70
N GLY A 96 -20.59 -3.78 0.24
CA GLY A 96 -21.90 -4.36 -0.07
C GLY A 96 -22.98 -4.13 0.97
N LYS A 97 -23.21 -2.88 1.41
CA LYS A 97 -24.60 -2.46 1.70
C LYS A 97 -25.05 -1.57 0.55
N LYS A 98 -25.55 -2.20 -0.53
CA LYS A 98 -26.48 -1.52 -1.43
C LYS A 98 -27.73 -1.23 -0.59
N LYS A 99 -27.95 0.05 -0.27
CA LYS A 99 -29.29 0.53 0.08
C LYS A 99 -30.10 0.68 -1.19
#